data_AF-A0A957ZIP8-F1
#
_entry.id   AF-A0A957ZIP8-F1
#
_cell.length_a   1.000
_cell.length_b   1.000
_cell.length_c   1.000
_cell.angle_alpha   90.00
_cell.angle_beta   90.00
_cell.angle_gamma   90.00
#
_symmetry.space_group_name_H-M   'P 1'
#
loop_
_entity.id
_entity.type
_entity.pdbx_description
1 polymer ?
#
loop_
_entity_poly.entity_id
_entity_poly.type
_entity_poly.pdbx_seq_one_letter_code
_entity_poly.pdbx_strand_id
1 'polypeptide(L)'
;LRTRYRQNRPLLPEGERRVALFEEGGSHLDLLLPARRLWRKRLQSCRLINLEQMILGLARNEDDVPGSMIPQLYVDYVRTQQAGEMQRVFYHNREDIVSMVSLAQRLVEAYAAPLDESCDLYAEDLLSLAACHLRSGDTLRAERALTRAAATADHDDTRAEIYAQWAGLLKRQERWQEAAEVWQLWL
;
A
#
# COMPACT_ATOMS: atom_id res chain seq x y z
N LEU A 1 -7.72 18.81 -6.79
CA LEU A 1 -9.15 18.43 -6.58
C LEU A 1 -9.99 19.58 -6.04
N ARG A 2 -9.60 20.21 -4.91
CA ARG A 2 -10.33 21.34 -4.29
C ARG A 2 -10.68 22.50 -5.24
N THR A 3 -9.71 22.96 -6.04
CA THR A 3 -9.92 24.04 -7.02
C THR A 3 -10.98 23.67 -8.05
N ARG A 4 -10.89 22.47 -8.62
CA ARG A 4 -11.86 21.97 -9.62
C ARG A 4 -13.24 21.74 -9.00
N TYR A 5 -13.32 21.21 -7.78
CA TYR A 5 -14.59 21.09 -7.06
C TYR A 5 -15.20 22.47 -6.80
N ARG A 6 -14.44 23.43 -6.28
CA ARG A 6 -14.93 24.80 -6.05
C ARG A 6 -15.42 25.46 -7.34
N GLN A 7 -14.72 25.25 -8.47
CA GLN A 7 -15.11 25.75 -9.80
C GLN A 7 -16.40 25.11 -10.31
N ASN A 8 -16.59 23.80 -10.11
CA ASN A 8 -17.76 23.07 -10.60
C ASN A 8 -18.94 23.07 -9.62
N ARG A 9 -18.73 23.42 -8.34
CA ARG A 9 -19.77 23.40 -7.29
C ARG A 9 -21.03 24.22 -7.64
N PRO A 10 -20.95 25.40 -8.27
CA PRO A 10 -22.14 26.13 -8.69
C PRO A 10 -23.01 25.37 -9.71
N LEU A 11 -22.41 24.47 -10.49
CA LEU A 11 -23.09 23.67 -11.51
C LEU A 11 -23.82 22.45 -10.93
N LEU A 12 -23.56 22.08 -9.66
CA LEU A 12 -24.23 20.95 -9.02
C LEU A 12 -25.67 21.32 -8.61
N PRO A 13 -26.62 20.37 -8.63
CA PRO A 13 -27.96 20.55 -8.07
C PRO A 13 -27.92 21.01 -6.61
N GLU A 14 -28.90 21.82 -6.17
CA GLU A 14 -28.89 22.42 -4.82
C GLU A 14 -28.74 21.39 -3.68
N GLY A 15 -29.28 20.17 -3.85
CA GLY A 15 -29.13 19.06 -2.91
C GLY A 15 -27.73 18.45 -2.82
N GLU A 16 -26.94 18.56 -3.89
CA GLU A 16 -25.61 17.94 -4.02
C GLU A 16 -24.46 18.88 -3.64
N ARG A 17 -24.73 20.19 -3.51
CA ARG A 17 -23.76 21.21 -3.07
C ARG A 17 -23.30 21.05 -1.60
N ARG A 18 -23.82 20.04 -0.89
CA ARG A 18 -23.67 19.85 0.57
C ARG A 18 -22.40 19.10 0.98
N VAL A 19 -21.65 18.52 0.05
CA VAL A 19 -20.42 17.79 0.41
C VAL A 19 -19.41 18.76 1.02
N ALA A 20 -19.16 18.60 2.32
CA ALA A 20 -18.17 19.38 3.05
C ALA A 20 -16.78 19.06 2.50
N LEU A 21 -16.00 20.10 2.24
CA LEU A 21 -14.58 19.93 1.94
C LEU A 21 -13.84 19.70 3.25
N PHE A 22 -12.95 18.71 3.30
CA PHE A 22 -12.01 18.54 4.41
C PHE A 22 -11.28 19.85 4.72
N GLU A 23 -10.95 20.13 5.98
CA GLU A 23 -10.28 21.36 6.40
C GLU A 23 -8.92 21.56 5.70
N GLU A 24 -8.50 22.82 5.48
CA GLU A 24 -7.14 23.10 5.00
C GLU A 24 -6.14 22.71 6.10
N GLY A 25 -5.19 21.83 5.78
CA GLY A 25 -4.23 21.30 6.75
C GLY A 25 -4.69 20.08 7.55
N GLY A 26 -5.88 19.54 7.28
CA GLY A 26 -6.34 18.31 7.93
C GLY A 26 -5.44 17.10 7.62
N SER A 27 -5.42 16.11 8.50
CA SER A 27 -4.64 14.88 8.31
C SER A 27 -5.07 14.15 7.04
N HIS A 28 -4.10 13.83 6.19
CA HIS A 28 -4.31 13.10 4.96
C HIS A 28 -3.43 11.85 4.95
N LEU A 29 -4.04 10.69 4.75
CA LEU A 29 -3.33 9.43 4.58
C LEU A 29 -3.23 9.10 3.09
N ASP A 30 -2.04 9.31 2.53
CA ASP A 30 -1.71 8.81 1.19
C ASP A 30 -1.28 7.34 1.32
N LEU A 31 -2.08 6.41 0.78
CA LEU A 31 -1.84 4.97 0.84
C LEU A 31 -0.63 4.53 0.01
N LEU A 32 -0.15 5.34 -0.94
CA LEU A 32 0.97 4.98 -1.79
C LEU A 32 2.27 4.79 -1.00
N LEU A 33 2.50 5.63 0.01
CA LEU A 33 3.70 5.56 0.84
C LEU A 33 3.74 4.29 1.71
N PRO A 34 2.71 3.96 2.52
CA PRO A 34 2.70 2.70 3.27
C PRO A 34 2.68 1.48 2.35
N ALA A 35 1.93 1.51 1.24
CA ALA A 35 1.94 0.42 0.24
C ALA A 35 3.34 0.18 -0.34
N ARG A 36 4.07 1.23 -0.73
CA ARG A 36 5.46 1.09 -1.21
C ARG A 36 6.42 0.62 -0.13
N ARG A 37 6.25 1.11 1.11
CA ARG A 37 7.10 0.69 2.22
C ARG A 37 6.94 -0.80 2.51
N LEU A 38 5.72 -1.32 2.40
CA LEU A 38 5.42 -2.71 2.73
C LEU A 38 5.69 -3.66 1.56
N TRP A 39 5.19 -3.35 0.36
CA TRP A 39 5.12 -4.33 -0.73
C TRP A 39 6.15 -4.13 -1.84
N ARG A 40 6.92 -3.04 -1.90
CA ARG A 40 7.81 -2.76 -3.04
C ARG A 40 8.92 -3.80 -3.23
N LYS A 41 9.39 -4.45 -2.16
CA LYS A 41 10.40 -5.50 -2.28
C LYS A 41 9.87 -6.71 -3.05
N ARG A 42 8.64 -7.13 -2.74
CA ARG A 42 7.96 -8.24 -3.43
C ARG A 42 7.39 -7.83 -4.78
N LEU A 43 6.77 -6.65 -4.83
CA LEU A 43 6.06 -6.13 -5.99
C LEU A 43 6.93 -5.11 -6.74
N GLN A 44 7.27 -5.42 -7.99
CA GLN A 44 8.00 -4.51 -8.88
C GLN A 44 7.26 -3.17 -9.13
N SER A 45 5.95 -3.14 -8.91
CA SER A 45 5.08 -1.97 -9.08
C SER A 45 4.07 -1.84 -7.95
N CYS A 46 3.94 -0.64 -7.40
CA CYS A 46 2.86 -0.28 -6.46
C CYS A 46 1.83 0.66 -7.11
N ARG A 47 1.61 0.55 -8.42
CA ARG A 47 0.47 1.19 -9.07
C ARG A 47 -0.82 0.50 -8.61
N LEU A 48 -1.92 1.23 -8.47
CA LEU A 48 -3.16 0.71 -7.91
C LEU A 48 -3.64 -0.57 -8.62
N ILE A 49 -3.61 -0.60 -9.95
CA ILE A 49 -3.98 -1.79 -10.73
C ILE A 49 -3.16 -3.04 -10.38
N ASN A 50 -1.86 -2.88 -10.08
CA ASN A 50 -1.01 -4.00 -9.69
C ASN A 50 -1.29 -4.43 -8.25
N LEU A 51 -1.62 -3.48 -7.36
CA LEU A 51 -2.00 -3.78 -5.98
C LEU A 51 -3.36 -4.46 -5.91
N GLU A 52 -4.32 -4.05 -6.73
CA GLU A 52 -5.62 -4.72 -6.86
C GLU A 52 -5.45 -6.18 -7.23
N GLN A 53 -4.64 -6.48 -8.23
CA GLN A 53 -4.39 -7.86 -8.65
C GLN A 53 -3.61 -8.66 -7.60
N MET A 54 -2.48 -8.12 -7.14
CA MET A 54 -1.52 -8.88 -6.33
C MET A 54 -1.84 -8.92 -4.83
N ILE A 55 -2.62 -7.96 -4.32
CA ILE A 55 -2.97 -7.85 -2.90
C ILE A 55 -4.46 -8.10 -2.67
N LEU A 56 -5.33 -7.58 -3.55
CA LEU A 56 -6.78 -7.70 -3.36
C LEU A 56 -7.39 -8.87 -4.15
N GLY A 57 -6.65 -9.48 -5.08
CA GLY A 57 -7.16 -10.52 -5.97
C GLY A 57 -8.25 -10.02 -6.93
N LEU A 58 -8.29 -8.72 -7.20
CA LEU A 58 -9.30 -8.09 -8.05
C LEU A 58 -8.82 -8.03 -9.50
N ALA A 59 -9.73 -8.30 -10.43
CA ALA A 59 -9.56 -8.06 -11.86
C ALA A 59 -10.53 -6.96 -12.31
N ARG A 60 -10.04 -5.97 -13.05
CA ARG A 60 -10.87 -4.90 -13.60
C ARG A 60 -11.67 -5.40 -14.80
N ASN A 61 -12.91 -4.91 -14.92
CA ASN A 61 -13.81 -5.20 -16.03
C ASN A 61 -13.41 -4.44 -17.32
N GLU A 62 -13.87 -4.93 -18.48
CA GLU A 62 -13.70 -4.32 -19.82
C GLU A 62 -14.28 -2.91 -19.93
N ASP A 63 -15.26 -2.58 -19.07
CA ASP A 63 -15.85 -1.23 -19.00
C ASP A 63 -14.87 -0.17 -18.47
N ASP A 64 -13.77 -0.59 -17.83
CA ASP A 64 -12.76 0.34 -17.30
C ASP A 64 -12.00 1.06 -18.41
N VAL A 65 -11.85 2.38 -18.26
CA VAL A 65 -11.05 3.19 -19.18
C VAL A 65 -9.60 3.25 -18.70
N PRO A 66 -8.60 3.22 -19.61
CA PRO A 66 -7.24 3.53 -19.23
C PRO A 66 -7.18 4.91 -18.57
N GLY A 67 -6.62 5.00 -17.37
CA GLY A 67 -6.56 6.27 -16.61
C GLY A 67 -5.90 7.42 -17.37
N SER A 68 -4.99 7.10 -18.32
CA SER A 68 -4.37 8.08 -19.23
C SER A 68 -5.34 8.72 -20.22
N MET A 69 -6.48 8.08 -20.53
CA MET A 69 -7.50 8.61 -21.44
C MET A 69 -8.49 9.54 -20.73
N ILE A 70 -8.64 9.43 -19.42
CA ILE A 70 -9.62 10.22 -18.63
C ILE A 70 -9.52 11.74 -18.88
N PRO A 71 -8.33 12.37 -18.94
CA PRO A 71 -8.24 13.80 -19.22
C PRO A 71 -8.83 14.18 -20.57
N GLN A 72 -8.58 13.38 -21.60
CA GLN A 72 -9.09 13.63 -22.95
C GLN A 72 -10.60 13.43 -23.01
N LEU A 73 -11.12 12.34 -22.44
CA LEU A 73 -12.57 12.07 -22.37
C LEU A 73 -13.33 13.20 -21.67
N TYR A 74 -12.77 13.74 -20.59
CA TYR A 74 -13.36 14.89 -19.89
C TYR A 74 -13.36 16.17 -20.76
N VAL A 75 -12.26 16.44 -21.48
CA VAL A 75 -12.19 17.61 -22.39
C VAL A 75 -13.21 17.47 -23.52
N ASP A 76 -13.34 16.27 -24.09
CA ASP A 76 -14.31 16.01 -25.15
C ASP A 76 -15.74 16.22 -24.65
N TYR A 77 -16.07 15.73 -23.45
CA TYR A 77 -17.36 16.01 -22.81
C TYR A 77 -17.63 17.51 -22.65
N VAL A 78 -16.67 18.29 -22.14
CA VAL A 78 -16.86 19.74 -21.97
C VAL A 78 -17.11 20.44 -23.30
N ARG A 79 -16.48 19.99 -24.39
CA ARG A 79 -16.64 20.58 -25.73
C ARG A 79 -17.95 20.17 -26.41
N THR A 80 -18.31 18.89 -26.34
CA THR A 80 -19.43 18.32 -27.11
C THR A 80 -20.73 18.25 -26.32
N GLN A 81 -20.66 18.37 -24.99
CA GLN A 81 -21.75 18.12 -24.05
C GLN A 81 -22.34 16.70 -24.14
N GLN A 82 -21.61 15.75 -24.76
CA GLN A 82 -22.02 14.35 -24.87
C GLN A 82 -21.41 13.54 -23.72
N ALA A 83 -22.26 13.05 -22.82
CA ALA A 83 -21.84 12.39 -21.58
C ALA A 83 -21.63 10.86 -21.70
N GLY A 84 -21.80 10.25 -22.88
CA GLY A 84 -21.75 8.79 -23.06
C GLY A 84 -20.47 8.17 -22.48
N GLU A 85 -19.30 8.68 -22.84
CA GLU A 85 -18.01 8.18 -22.32
C GLU A 85 -17.75 8.54 -20.85
N MET A 86 -18.43 9.56 -20.30
CA MET A 86 -18.25 9.95 -18.91
C MET A 86 -18.72 8.88 -17.93
N GLN A 87 -19.67 8.03 -18.34
CA GLN A 87 -20.12 6.89 -17.52
C GLN A 87 -18.94 5.97 -17.17
N ARG A 88 -18.04 5.71 -18.11
CA ARG A 88 -16.85 4.86 -17.90
C ARG A 88 -15.81 5.54 -17.02
N VAL A 89 -15.66 6.87 -17.15
CA VAL A 89 -14.80 7.66 -16.25
C VAL A 89 -15.31 7.59 -14.80
N PHE A 90 -16.63 7.69 -14.60
CA PHE A 90 -17.21 7.54 -13.25
C PHE A 90 -17.08 6.12 -12.72
N TYR A 91 -17.22 5.12 -13.58
CA TYR A 91 -16.96 3.72 -13.22
C TYR A 91 -15.52 3.54 -12.73
N HIS A 92 -14.52 3.99 -13.49
CA HIS A 92 -13.11 3.95 -13.10
C HIS A 92 -12.88 4.60 -11.73
N ASN A 93 -13.42 5.81 -11.53
CA ASN A 93 -13.23 6.55 -10.29
C ASN A 93 -13.87 5.83 -9.09
N ARG A 94 -15.04 5.23 -9.28
CA ARG A 94 -15.71 4.44 -8.25
C ARG A 94 -14.86 3.23 -7.85
N GLU A 95 -14.38 2.46 -8.82
CA GLU A 95 -13.56 1.27 -8.55
C GLU A 95 -12.25 1.66 -7.85
N ASP A 96 -11.58 2.72 -8.30
CA ASP A 96 -10.38 3.25 -7.62
C ASP A 96 -10.64 3.58 -6.14
N ILE A 97 -11.77 4.23 -5.83
CA ILE A 97 -12.13 4.59 -4.45
C ILE A 97 -12.39 3.33 -3.61
N VAL A 98 -13.14 2.37 -4.13
CA VAL A 98 -13.44 1.11 -3.43
C VAL A 98 -12.16 0.31 -3.19
N SER A 99 -11.30 0.19 -4.20
CA SER A 99 -10.00 -0.47 -4.09
C SER A 99 -9.10 0.17 -3.04
N MET A 100 -9.06 1.51 -2.96
CA MET A 100 -8.29 2.21 -1.93
C MET A 100 -8.79 1.88 -0.51
N VAL A 101 -10.10 1.75 -0.28
CA VAL A 101 -10.63 1.37 1.04
C VAL A 101 -10.19 -0.05 1.41
N SER A 102 -10.34 -1.00 0.49
CA SER A 102 -9.89 -2.40 0.69
C SER A 102 -8.39 -2.49 0.91
N LEU A 103 -7.60 -1.69 0.17
CA LEU A 103 -6.16 -1.62 0.33
C LEU A 103 -5.75 -1.04 1.69
N ALA A 104 -6.46 -0.02 2.17
CA ALA A 104 -6.23 0.54 3.49
C ALA A 104 -6.46 -0.50 4.59
N GLN A 105 -7.54 -1.29 4.49
CA GLN A 105 -7.79 -2.40 5.40
C GLN A 105 -6.64 -3.42 5.37
N ARG A 106 -6.17 -3.79 4.17
CA ARG A 106 -5.06 -4.73 4.01
C ARG A 106 -3.75 -4.25 4.62
N LEU A 107 -3.47 -2.95 4.52
CA LEU A 107 -2.36 -2.32 5.22
C LEU A 107 -2.52 -2.44 6.74
N VAL A 108 -3.68 -2.05 7.29
CA VAL A 108 -3.93 -2.12 8.74
C VAL A 108 -3.72 -3.54 9.27
N GLU A 109 -4.28 -4.52 8.60
CA GLU A 109 -4.15 -5.93 8.99
C GLU A 109 -2.71 -6.42 8.91
N ALA A 110 -1.95 -6.07 7.87
CA ALA A 110 -0.55 -6.45 7.76
C ALA A 110 0.31 -5.85 8.88
N TYR A 111 0.09 -4.58 9.24
CA TYR A 111 0.81 -3.93 10.35
C TYR A 111 0.41 -4.48 11.73
N ALA A 112 -0.85 -4.92 11.88
CA ALA A 112 -1.38 -5.48 13.11
C ALA A 112 -1.18 -7.01 13.25
N ALA A 113 -0.69 -7.68 12.20
CA ALA A 113 -0.56 -9.14 12.14
C ALA A 113 0.11 -9.73 13.40
N PRO A 114 -0.27 -10.93 13.85
CA PRO A 114 0.28 -11.51 15.08
C PRO A 114 1.78 -11.85 14.96
N LEU A 115 2.38 -11.90 13.77
CA LEU A 115 3.81 -12.20 13.53
C LEU A 115 4.26 -13.50 14.22
N ASP A 116 3.45 -14.54 14.09
CA ASP A 116 3.73 -15.91 14.51
C ASP A 116 3.53 -16.88 13.33
N GLU A 117 3.45 -18.18 13.60
CA GLU A 117 3.28 -19.23 12.59
C GLU A 117 1.99 -19.10 11.76
N SER A 118 0.96 -18.43 12.30
CA SER A 118 -0.30 -18.18 11.59
C SER A 118 -0.22 -17.01 10.60
N CYS A 119 0.87 -16.22 10.65
CA CYS A 119 1.09 -15.11 9.74
C CYS A 119 1.31 -15.60 8.31
N ASP A 120 0.49 -15.09 7.39
CA ASP A 120 0.43 -15.42 5.97
C ASP A 120 1.18 -14.43 5.07
N LEU A 121 1.88 -13.46 5.66
CA LEU A 121 2.69 -12.49 4.92
C LEU A 121 3.95 -13.14 4.33
N TYR A 122 4.32 -12.70 3.13
CA TYR A 122 5.56 -13.10 2.47
C TYR A 122 6.80 -12.60 3.21
N ALA A 123 7.92 -13.31 3.06
CA ALA A 123 9.19 -12.96 3.70
C ALA A 123 9.66 -11.53 3.36
N GLU A 124 9.49 -11.10 2.10
CA GLU A 124 9.84 -9.75 1.65
C GLU A 124 8.97 -8.66 2.29
N ASP A 125 7.69 -8.98 2.53
CA ASP A 125 6.74 -8.08 3.19
C ASP A 125 7.05 -8.00 4.69
N LEU A 126 7.38 -9.12 5.32
CA LEU A 126 7.81 -9.20 6.72
C LEU A 126 9.13 -8.46 6.97
N LEU A 127 10.10 -8.59 6.07
CA LEU A 127 11.35 -7.82 6.12
C LEU A 127 11.08 -6.31 6.04
N SER A 128 10.17 -5.92 5.15
CA SER A 128 9.75 -4.53 5.00
C SER A 128 9.00 -4.01 6.23
N LEU A 129 8.18 -4.86 6.86
CA LEU A 129 7.46 -4.57 8.09
C LEU A 129 8.40 -4.45 9.29
N ALA A 130 9.41 -5.31 9.39
CA ALA A 130 10.47 -5.20 10.41
C ALA A 130 11.18 -3.84 10.32
N ALA A 131 11.55 -3.41 9.11
CA ALA A 131 12.13 -2.08 8.91
C ALA A 131 11.19 -0.94 9.31
N CYS A 132 9.87 -1.12 9.16
CA CYS A 132 8.88 -0.15 9.67
C CYS A 132 8.83 -0.12 11.20
N HIS A 133 8.84 -1.28 11.85
CA HIS A 133 8.84 -1.40 13.31
C HIS A 133 10.13 -0.82 13.91
N LEU A 134 11.29 -1.10 13.33
CA LEU A 134 12.57 -0.48 13.75
C LEU A 134 12.54 1.04 13.67
N ARG A 135 11.97 1.62 12.60
CA ARG A 135 11.84 3.08 12.48
C ARG A 135 10.90 3.70 13.50
N SER A 136 9.94 2.93 14.02
CA SER A 136 9.03 3.38 15.09
C SER A 136 9.55 3.06 16.49
N GLY A 137 10.71 2.40 16.61
CA GLY A 137 11.30 2.00 17.88
C GLY A 137 10.74 0.70 18.46
N ASP A 138 9.81 0.03 17.78
CA ASP A 138 9.25 -1.24 18.22
C ASP A 138 10.20 -2.41 17.86
N THR A 139 11.23 -2.58 18.68
CA THR A 139 12.24 -3.62 18.48
C THR A 139 11.68 -5.02 18.63
N LEU A 140 10.65 -5.21 19.48
CA LEU A 140 10.02 -6.50 19.72
C LEU A 140 9.27 -7.00 18.48
N ARG A 141 8.39 -6.17 17.90
CA ARG A 141 7.69 -6.55 16.66
C ARG A 141 8.65 -6.66 15.48
N ALA A 142 9.70 -5.83 15.44
CA ALA A 142 10.74 -5.96 14.42
C ALA A 142 11.43 -7.32 14.48
N GLU A 143 11.84 -7.77 15.67
CA GLU A 143 12.47 -9.08 15.85
C GLU A 143 11.52 -10.20 15.44
N ARG A 144 10.26 -10.18 15.90
CA ARG A 144 9.25 -11.19 15.51
C ARG A 144 9.05 -11.26 13.99
N ALA A 145 8.96 -10.11 13.32
CA ALA A 145 8.85 -10.05 11.87
C ALA A 145 10.08 -10.65 11.17
N LEU A 146 11.30 -10.38 11.67
CA LEU A 146 12.53 -10.94 11.11
C LEU A 146 12.64 -12.45 11.33
N THR A 147 12.29 -12.94 12.53
CA THR A 147 12.26 -14.37 12.82
C THR A 147 11.27 -15.10 11.93
N ARG A 148 10.05 -14.55 11.75
CA ARG A 148 9.06 -15.14 10.85
C ARG A 148 9.53 -15.08 9.39
N ALA A 149 10.11 -13.97 8.96
CA ALA A 149 10.65 -13.83 7.61
C ALA A 149 11.75 -14.86 7.33
N ALA A 150 12.67 -15.09 8.28
CA ALA A 150 13.75 -16.05 8.15
C ALA A 150 13.23 -17.50 7.99
N ALA A 151 12.10 -17.82 8.63
CA ALA A 151 11.47 -19.14 8.56
C ALA A 151 10.77 -19.43 7.22
N THR A 152 10.42 -18.40 6.45
CA THR A 152 9.63 -18.52 5.20
C THR A 152 10.36 -17.97 3.97
N ALA A 153 11.60 -17.51 4.11
CA ALA A 153 12.34 -16.92 3.01
C ALA A 153 12.98 -17.99 2.12
N ASP A 154 12.58 -18.03 0.86
CA ASP A 154 13.11 -18.99 -0.12
C ASP A 154 14.31 -18.43 -0.92
N HIS A 155 14.36 -17.12 -1.15
CA HIS A 155 15.38 -16.47 -1.98
C HIS A 155 16.63 -16.08 -1.17
N ASP A 156 17.82 -16.45 -1.66
CA ASP A 156 19.09 -16.21 -0.97
C ASP A 156 19.36 -14.72 -0.69
N ASP A 157 19.06 -13.82 -1.64
CA ASP A 157 19.23 -12.37 -1.45
C ASP A 157 18.35 -11.84 -0.30
N THR A 158 17.10 -12.28 -0.25
CA THR A 158 16.14 -11.89 0.81
C THR A 158 16.57 -12.46 2.15
N ARG A 159 17.02 -13.73 2.18
CA ARG A 159 17.56 -14.37 3.39
C ARG A 159 18.75 -13.59 3.94
N ALA A 160 19.73 -13.25 3.10
CA ALA A 160 20.91 -12.50 3.52
C ALA A 160 20.54 -11.16 4.18
N GLU A 161 19.59 -10.42 3.59
CA GLU A 161 19.12 -9.15 4.16
C GLU A 161 18.38 -9.34 5.49
N ILE A 162 17.57 -10.39 5.63
CA ILE A 162 16.88 -10.74 6.89
C ILE A 162 17.91 -11.03 7.99
N TYR A 163 18.85 -11.95 7.75
CA TYR A 163 19.85 -12.34 8.74
C TYR A 163 20.75 -11.15 9.14
N ALA A 164 21.16 -10.33 8.18
CA ALA A 164 21.94 -9.12 8.45
C ALA A 164 21.18 -8.12 9.34
N GLN A 165 19.89 -7.86 9.05
CA GLN A 165 19.08 -6.97 9.87
C GLN A 165 18.80 -7.53 11.27
N TRP A 166 18.55 -8.85 11.37
CA TRP A 166 18.28 -9.51 12.64
C TRP A 166 19.50 -9.54 13.55
N ALA A 167 20.65 -9.99 13.05
CA ALA A 167 21.88 -9.96 13.83
C ALA A 167 22.29 -8.51 14.19
N GLY A 168 22.07 -7.55 13.28
CA GLY A 168 22.27 -6.13 13.57
C GLY A 168 21.38 -5.60 14.71
N LEU A 169 20.13 -6.06 14.79
CA LEU A 169 19.22 -5.75 15.90
C LEU A 169 19.71 -6.36 17.22
N LEU A 170 20.07 -7.64 17.22
CA LEU A 170 20.56 -8.35 18.41
C LEU A 170 21.83 -7.72 18.97
N LYS A 171 22.78 -7.36 18.09
CA LYS A 171 24.00 -6.63 18.47
C LYS A 171 23.71 -5.30 19.16
N ARG A 172 22.73 -4.53 18.67
CA ARG A 172 22.32 -3.27 19.31
C ARG A 172 21.69 -3.46 20.70
N GLN A 173 21.18 -4.66 20.98
CA GLN A 173 20.65 -5.05 22.28
C GLN A 173 21.67 -5.79 23.15
N GLU A 174 22.94 -5.83 22.73
CA GLU A 174 24.03 -6.55 23.42
C GLU A 174 23.82 -8.07 23.54
N ARG A 175 22.92 -8.63 22.74
CA ARG A 175 22.65 -10.09 22.63
C ARG A 175 23.64 -10.74 21.67
N TRP A 176 24.93 -10.65 22.00
CA TRP A 176 26.04 -11.03 21.11
C TRP A 176 26.04 -12.51 20.72
N GLN A 177 25.70 -13.39 21.67
CA GLN A 177 25.66 -14.83 21.45
C GLN A 177 24.59 -15.20 20.42
N GLU A 178 23.37 -14.71 20.61
CA GLU A 178 22.25 -14.93 19.68
C GLU A 178 22.54 -14.30 18.32
N ALA A 179 23.19 -13.13 18.29
CA ALA A 179 23.61 -12.53 17.03
C ALA A 179 24.58 -13.44 16.26
N ALA A 180 25.54 -14.07 16.93
CA ALA A 180 26.48 -15.00 16.32
C ALA A 180 25.79 -16.27 15.80
N GLU A 181 24.81 -16.80 16.54
CA GLU A 181 23.99 -17.94 16.09
C GLU A 181 23.21 -17.60 14.82
N VAL A 182 22.59 -16.42 14.76
CA VAL A 182 21.89 -15.91 13.57
C VAL A 182 22.84 -15.78 12.36
N TRP A 183 24.09 -15.34 12.57
CA TRP A 183 25.11 -15.30 11.51
C TRP A 183 25.52 -16.69 11.02
N GLN A 184 25.60 -17.67 11.91
CA GLN A 184 25.95 -19.05 11.55
C GLN A 184 24.86 -19.74 10.74
N LEU A 185 23.59 -19.39 10.94
CA LEU A 185 22.47 -19.90 10.12
C LEU A 185 22.52 -19.44 8.65
N TRP A 186 23.28 -18.39 8.36
CA TRP A 186 23.46 -17.87 7.01
C TRP A 186 24.68 -18.44 6.27
N LEU A 187 25.72 -18.88 7.02
CA LEU A 187 26.94 -19.52 6.47
C LEU A 187 26.67 -20.96 6.01
#